data_AF-A0A416XP28-F1
#
_entry.id   AF-A0A416XP28-F1
#
_cell.length_a   1.000
_cell.length_b   1.000
_cell.length_c   1.000
_cell.angle_alpha   90.00
_cell.angle_beta   90.00
_cell.angle_gamma   90.00
#
_symmetry.space_group_name_H-M   'P 1'
#
loop_
_entity.id
_entity.type
_entity.pdbx_description
1 polymer ?
#
loop_
_entity_poly.entity_id
_entity_poly.type
_entity_poly.pdbx_seq_one_letter_code
_entity_poly.pdbx_strand_id
1 'polypeptide(L)'
;MVFFVESSETSHMCPICHSYHTELPDCLVPYKHYEAEVISGVLDEVVRPENLDSEDYPSFSTMRRWMQWFVENLTRIEGYLRTAGFHLLACGRDILFSKVSLLDAVSKKHSDWLERILRLIYNNGGFLVPIRW
;
A
#
# COMPACT_ATOMS: atom_id res chain seq x y z
N MET A 1 13.70 9.33 5.55
CA MET A 1 14.02 8.59 6.79
C MET A 1 12.73 7.88 7.18
N VAL A 2 12.61 6.59 6.89
CA VAL A 2 11.45 5.79 7.28
C VAL A 2 11.78 5.27 8.67
N PHE A 3 11.05 5.73 9.69
CA PHE A 3 11.26 5.29 11.06
C PHE A 3 10.22 4.20 11.37
N PHE A 4 10.72 3.03 11.75
CA PHE A 4 9.91 1.91 12.21
C PHE A 4 9.35 2.23 13.61
N VAL A 5 8.06 2.01 13.81
CA VAL A 5 7.44 1.96 15.14
C VAL A 5 7.56 0.52 15.63
N GLU A 6 7.96 0.34 16.89
CA GLU A 6 7.96 -0.96 17.58
C GLU A 6 6.53 -1.51 17.63
N SER A 7 6.19 -2.36 16.68
CA SER A 7 5.02 -3.24 16.74
C SER A 7 5.49 -4.63 16.36
N SER A 8 5.27 -5.56 17.29
CA SER A 8 5.79 -6.94 17.36
C SER A 8 6.15 -7.57 16.02
N GLU A 9 7.45 -7.65 15.73
CA GLU A 9 8.02 -8.40 14.63
C GLU A 9 7.72 -9.89 14.81
N THR A 10 6.76 -10.43 14.03
CA THR A 10 6.53 -11.87 13.97
C THR A 10 7.41 -12.47 12.88
N SER A 11 8.46 -13.20 13.29
CA SER A 11 9.32 -13.96 12.39
C SER A 11 8.65 -15.29 12.01
N HIS A 12 8.50 -15.57 10.72
CA HIS A 12 7.99 -16.85 10.22
C HIS A 12 8.92 -17.49 9.18
N MET A 13 8.92 -18.81 9.12
CA MET A 13 9.63 -19.56 8.07
C MET A 13 8.79 -19.60 6.81
N CYS A 14 9.29 -19.01 5.72
CA CYS A 14 8.60 -19.05 4.44
C CYS A 14 8.71 -20.46 3.83
N PRO A 15 7.59 -21.14 3.53
CA PRO A 15 7.61 -22.48 2.94
C PRO A 15 8.09 -22.50 1.48
N ILE A 16 8.22 -21.33 0.83
CA ILE A 16 8.62 -21.20 -0.58
C ILE A 16 10.14 -21.02 -0.70
N CYS A 17 10.73 -20.11 0.07
CA CYS A 17 12.17 -19.80 -0.03
C CYS A 17 13.00 -20.39 1.14
N HIS A 18 12.36 -21.05 2.11
CA HIS A 18 13.00 -21.68 3.27
C HIS A 18 13.84 -20.73 4.14
N SER A 19 13.55 -19.43 4.07
CA SER A 19 14.20 -18.38 4.86
C SER A 19 13.24 -17.84 5.93
N TYR A 20 13.79 -17.23 6.99
CA TYR A 20 13.01 -16.50 7.99
C TYR A 20 12.66 -15.12 7.47
N HIS A 21 11.37 -14.77 7.49
CA HIS A 21 10.86 -13.46 7.11
C HIS A 21 10.36 -12.74 8.35
N THR A 22 10.81 -11.50 8.54
CA THR A 22 10.20 -10.58 9.50
C THR A 22 9.01 -9.92 8.81
N GLU A 23 7.80 -10.16 9.31
CA GLU A 23 6.64 -9.41 8.84
C GLU A 23 6.67 -8.01 9.46
N LEU A 24 6.57 -7.01 8.60
CA LEU A 24 6.44 -5.64 9.05
C LEU A 24 5.05 -5.43 9.65
N PRO A 25 4.94 -4.61 10.71
CA PRO A 25 3.68 -4.37 11.38
C PRO A 25 2.65 -3.71 10.47
N ASP A 26 1.37 -3.85 10.82
CA ASP A 26 0.22 -3.48 9.98
C ASP A 26 0.14 -1.98 9.62
N CYS A 27 0.90 -1.10 10.30
CA CYS A 27 0.84 0.35 10.13
C CYS A 27 1.88 0.93 9.13
N LEU A 28 2.09 0.31 7.97
CA LEU A 28 3.08 0.73 6.95
C LEU A 28 2.66 1.92 6.08
N VAL A 29 1.62 2.64 6.47
CA VAL A 29 1.13 3.76 5.67
C VAL A 29 2.09 4.93 5.64
N PRO A 30 2.13 5.68 4.53
CA PRO A 30 2.80 6.97 4.52
C PRO A 30 2.10 7.87 5.55
N TYR A 31 2.79 8.15 6.65
CA TYR A 31 2.40 8.95 7.82
C TYR A 31 1.78 8.20 8.99
N LYS A 32 2.52 8.26 10.11
CA LYS A 32 2.13 7.76 11.43
C LYS A 32 0.85 8.40 12.00
N HIS A 33 0.43 9.54 11.46
CA HIS A 33 -0.67 10.34 12.02
C HIS A 33 -2.03 10.01 11.42
N TYR A 34 -2.09 9.21 10.34
CA TYR A 34 -3.34 8.87 9.67
C TYR A 34 -3.43 7.38 9.41
N GLU A 35 -4.58 6.81 9.71
CA GLU A 35 -4.91 5.44 9.38
C GLU A 35 -4.95 5.24 7.86
N ALA A 36 -4.68 4.01 7.42
CA ALA A 36 -4.71 3.69 5.99
C ALA A 36 -6.05 3.94 5.33
N GLU A 37 -7.14 3.75 6.08
CA GLU A 37 -8.51 4.05 5.67
C GLU A 37 -8.71 5.53 5.31
N VAL A 38 -8.11 6.45 6.08
CA VAL A 38 -8.21 7.90 5.82
C VAL A 38 -7.48 8.24 4.52
N ILE A 39 -6.29 7.67 4.33
CA ILE A 39 -5.49 7.90 3.13
C ILE A 39 -6.20 7.30 1.90
N SER A 40 -6.66 6.05 1.97
CA SER A 40 -7.40 5.42 0.86
C SER A 40 -8.70 6.17 0.55
N GLY A 41 -9.42 6.67 1.56
CA GLY A 41 -10.60 7.50 1.35
C GLY A 41 -10.32 8.78 0.56
N VAL A 42 -9.17 9.42 0.76
CA VAL A 42 -8.71 10.56 -0.06
C VAL A 42 -8.37 10.12 -1.48
N LEU A 43 -7.69 8.98 -1.64
CA LEU A 43 -7.30 8.45 -2.95
C LEU A 43 -8.52 8.00 -3.78
N ASP A 44 -9.55 7.49 -3.12
CA ASP A 44 -10.79 7.03 -3.73
C ASP A 44 -11.81 8.18 -3.95
N GLU A 45 -11.42 9.44 -3.64
CA GLU A 45 -12.24 10.65 -3.74
C GLU A 45 -13.56 10.63 -2.93
N VAL A 46 -13.68 9.68 -2.00
CA VAL A 46 -14.78 9.58 -1.03
C VAL A 46 -14.67 10.71 0.01
N VAL A 47 -13.44 10.99 0.39
CA VAL A 47 -13.08 12.08 1.27
C VAL A 47 -12.88 13.35 0.45
N ARG A 48 -13.64 14.39 0.78
CA ARG A 48 -13.55 15.68 0.08
C ARG A 48 -13.34 16.83 1.06
N PRO A 49 -12.64 17.91 0.65
CA PRO A 49 -12.38 19.07 1.50
C PRO A 49 -13.64 19.72 2.05
N GLU A 50 -14.76 19.61 1.31
CA GLU A 50 -16.03 20.24 1.66
C GLU A 50 -16.85 19.47 2.70
N ASN A 51 -16.48 18.21 3.00
CA ASN A 51 -17.19 17.34 3.96
C ASN A 51 -16.52 17.33 5.35
N LEU A 52 -15.63 18.28 5.64
CA LEU A 52 -14.70 18.23 6.77
C LEU A 52 -15.07 19.23 7.86
N ASP A 53 -15.79 18.74 8.88
CA ASP A 53 -16.19 19.52 10.05
C ASP A 53 -15.40 19.16 11.33
N SER A 54 -14.18 18.59 11.25
CA SER A 54 -13.39 18.25 12.44
C SER A 54 -11.88 18.52 12.34
N GLU A 55 -11.25 18.79 13.49
CA GLU A 55 -9.81 19.10 13.63
C GLU A 55 -8.88 17.90 13.35
N ASP A 56 -9.42 16.67 13.37
CA ASP A 56 -8.64 15.43 13.18
C ASP A 56 -8.39 15.09 11.70
N TYR A 57 -8.82 15.95 10.77
CA TYR A 57 -8.75 15.68 9.34
C TYR A 57 -7.47 16.22 8.66
N PRO A 58 -6.88 15.50 7.67
CA PRO A 58 -5.76 16.03 6.90
C PRO A 58 -6.09 17.32 6.15
N SER A 59 -5.14 18.26 6.16
CA SER A 59 -5.24 19.48 5.37
C SER A 59 -5.34 19.19 3.86
N PHE A 60 -5.94 20.09 3.09
CA PHE A 60 -5.97 19.99 1.63
C PHE A 60 -4.58 19.79 1.01
N SER A 61 -3.56 20.46 1.54
CA SER A 61 -2.18 20.31 1.07
C SER A 61 -1.63 18.90 1.31
N THR A 62 -1.99 18.30 2.45
CA THR A 62 -1.66 16.92 2.80
C THR A 62 -2.35 15.94 1.84
N MET A 63 -3.64 16.11 1.60
CA MET A 63 -4.41 15.29 0.66
C MET A 63 -3.79 15.32 -0.75
N ARG A 64 -3.47 16.52 -1.25
CA ARG A 64 -2.85 16.66 -2.58
C ARG A 64 -1.50 15.94 -2.69
N ARG A 65 -0.69 15.98 -1.62
CA ARG A 65 0.58 15.26 -1.58
C ARG A 65 0.36 13.74 -1.61
N TRP A 66 -0.68 13.21 -0.96
CA TRP A 66 -1.04 11.79 -1.06
C TRP A 66 -1.46 11.39 -2.46
N MET A 67 -2.34 12.18 -3.08
CA MET A 67 -2.77 11.93 -4.47
C MET A 67 -1.58 11.93 -5.42
N GLN A 68 -0.69 12.92 -5.30
CA GLN A 68 0.52 12.99 -6.11
C GLN A 68 1.44 11.78 -5.88
N TRP A 69 1.71 11.44 -4.62
CA TRP A 69 2.50 10.28 -4.26
C TRP A 69 1.94 8.98 -4.83
N PHE A 70 0.63 8.81 -4.77
CA PHE A 70 -0.02 7.62 -5.31
C PHE A 70 0.18 7.53 -6.82
N VAL A 71 -0.07 8.63 -7.55
CA VAL A 71 0.17 8.72 -8.99
C VAL A 71 1.63 8.40 -9.35
N GLU A 72 2.60 8.95 -8.62
CA GLU A 72 4.03 8.68 -8.83
C GLU A 72 4.42 7.21 -8.59
N ASN A 73 3.63 6.48 -7.81
CA ASN A 73 3.89 5.08 -7.46
C ASN A 73 3.03 4.06 -8.20
N LEU A 74 2.03 4.48 -9.00
CA LEU A 74 1.10 3.56 -9.70
C LEU A 74 1.83 2.44 -10.47
N THR A 75 2.81 2.80 -11.30
CA THR A 75 3.57 1.82 -12.09
C THR A 75 4.36 0.84 -11.21
N ARG A 76 4.87 1.29 -10.06
CA ARG A 76 5.61 0.43 -9.12
C ARG A 76 4.67 -0.52 -8.41
N ILE A 77 3.53 -0.01 -7.93
CA ILE A 77 2.49 -0.80 -7.28
C ILE A 77 2.04 -1.92 -8.23
N GLU A 78 1.70 -1.58 -9.47
CA GLU A 78 1.35 -2.57 -10.51
C GLU A 78 2.45 -3.61 -10.72
N GLY A 79 3.72 -3.19 -10.82
CA GLY A 79 4.84 -4.10 -10.98
C GLY A 79 4.99 -5.07 -9.81
N TYR A 80 4.84 -4.59 -8.57
CA TYR A 80 4.89 -5.44 -7.39
C TYR A 80 3.70 -6.41 -7.32
N LEU A 81 2.48 -5.94 -7.62
CA LEU A 81 1.29 -6.80 -7.67
C LEU A 81 1.45 -7.94 -8.66
N ARG A 82 2.02 -7.68 -9.83
CA ARG A 82 2.30 -8.71 -10.85
C ARG A 82 3.34 -9.72 -10.38
N THR A 83 4.43 -9.21 -9.81
CA THR A 83 5.52 -10.04 -9.28
C THR A 83 5.02 -10.95 -8.16
N ALA A 84 4.28 -10.37 -7.21
CA ALA A 84 3.64 -11.11 -6.12
C ALA A 84 2.58 -12.11 -6.63
N GLY A 85 1.74 -11.71 -7.60
CA GLY A 85 0.75 -12.59 -8.20
C GLY A 85 1.37 -13.80 -8.91
N PHE A 86 2.51 -13.61 -9.56
CA PHE A 86 3.27 -14.68 -10.20
C PHE A 86 3.94 -15.61 -9.19
N HIS A 87 4.67 -15.05 -8.22
CA HIS A 87 5.50 -15.84 -7.30
C HIS A 87 4.74 -16.39 -6.08
N LEU A 88 3.85 -15.60 -5.49
CA LEU A 88 3.20 -15.92 -4.21
C LEU A 88 1.81 -16.53 -4.40
N LEU A 89 1.05 -16.01 -5.36
CA LEU A 89 -0.32 -16.46 -5.63
C LEU A 89 -0.41 -17.50 -6.74
N ALA A 90 0.73 -17.90 -7.32
CA ALA A 90 0.84 -18.88 -8.39
C ALA A 90 -0.16 -18.67 -9.55
N CYS A 91 -0.48 -17.42 -9.87
CA CYS A 91 -1.49 -17.06 -10.88
C CYS A 91 -1.04 -17.30 -12.33
N GLY A 92 0.10 -17.99 -12.53
CA GLY A 92 0.67 -18.29 -13.85
C GLY A 92 1.35 -17.07 -14.52
N ARG A 93 1.98 -17.29 -15.68
CA ARG A 93 2.72 -16.22 -16.38
C ARG A 93 1.80 -15.16 -17.01
N ASP A 94 0.54 -15.46 -17.23
CA ASP A 94 -0.40 -14.56 -17.91
C ASP A 94 -0.63 -13.27 -17.09
N ILE A 95 -0.53 -13.34 -15.76
CA ILE A 95 -0.67 -12.17 -14.89
C ILE A 95 0.42 -11.12 -15.12
N LEU A 96 1.62 -11.54 -15.53
CA LEU A 96 2.75 -10.64 -15.79
C LEU A 96 2.49 -9.77 -17.02
N PHE A 97 1.80 -10.32 -18.03
CA PHE A 97 1.56 -9.66 -19.32
C PHE A 97 0.13 -9.14 -19.47
N SER A 98 -0.73 -9.38 -18.48
CA SER A 98 -2.11 -8.91 -18.49
C SER A 98 -2.18 -7.39 -18.62
N LYS A 99 -3.08 -6.88 -19.47
CA LYS A 99 -3.35 -5.43 -19.58
C LYS A 99 -4.32 -4.93 -18.50
N VAL A 100 -4.85 -5.82 -17.68
CA VAL A 100 -5.78 -5.47 -16.60
C VAL A 100 -5.00 -4.81 -15.46
N SER A 101 -5.54 -3.72 -14.91
CA SER A 101 -5.07 -3.10 -13.66
C SER A 101 -5.35 -4.06 -12.50
N LEU A 102 -4.28 -4.61 -11.91
CA LEU A 102 -4.40 -5.44 -10.72
C LEU A 102 -4.73 -4.59 -9.51
N LEU A 103 -4.23 -3.35 -9.47
CA LEU A 103 -4.56 -2.37 -8.45
C LEU A 103 -6.07 -2.12 -8.40
N ASP A 104 -6.71 -1.85 -9.55
CA ASP A 104 -8.16 -1.65 -9.64
C ASP A 104 -8.93 -2.90 -9.18
N ALA A 105 -8.42 -4.09 -9.52
CA ALA A 105 -9.05 -5.35 -9.13
C ALA A 105 -9.00 -5.55 -7.62
N VAL A 106 -7.90 -5.19 -6.98
CA VAL A 106 -7.74 -5.27 -5.52
C VAL A 106 -8.56 -4.18 -4.83
N SER A 107 -8.53 -2.93 -5.32
CA SER A 107 -9.26 -1.81 -4.71
C SER A 107 -10.77 -2.00 -4.74
N LYS A 108 -11.33 -2.57 -5.82
CA LYS A 108 -12.76 -2.86 -5.92
C LYS A 108 -13.21 -4.03 -5.05
N LYS A 109 -12.30 -4.92 -4.67
CA LYS A 109 -12.62 -6.15 -3.94
C LYS A 109 -12.47 -5.99 -2.43
N HIS A 110 -11.57 -5.10 -2.00
CA HIS A 110 -11.15 -4.97 -0.60
C HIS A 110 -11.26 -3.52 -0.15
N SER A 111 -12.01 -3.25 0.93
CA SER A 111 -12.11 -1.90 1.50
C SER A 111 -10.79 -1.43 2.12
N ASP A 112 -9.99 -2.36 2.60
CA ASP A 112 -8.64 -2.18 3.16
C ASP A 112 -7.53 -2.35 2.11
N TRP A 113 -7.83 -2.06 0.85
CA TRP A 113 -6.93 -2.35 -0.28
C TRP A 113 -5.55 -1.72 -0.13
N LEU A 114 -5.47 -0.49 0.36
CA LEU A 114 -4.20 0.23 0.46
C LEU A 114 -3.28 -0.48 1.46
N GLU A 115 -3.80 -0.83 2.62
CA GLU A 115 -3.06 -1.57 3.64
C GLU A 115 -2.55 -2.91 3.11
N ARG A 116 -3.41 -3.67 2.42
CA ARG A 116 -3.05 -4.96 1.80
C ARG A 116 -1.92 -4.81 0.79
N ILE A 117 -2.00 -3.80 -0.07
CA ILE A 117 -0.97 -3.53 -1.08
C ILE A 117 0.35 -3.16 -0.42
N LEU A 118 0.33 -2.26 0.56
CA LEU A 118 1.55 -1.84 1.25
C LEU A 118 2.20 -3.02 1.97
N ARG A 119 1.41 -3.82 2.70
CA ARG A 119 1.87 -5.03 3.37
C ARG A 119 2.51 -6.00 2.39
N LEU A 120 1.85 -6.25 1.25
CA LEU A 120 2.38 -7.11 0.21
C LEU A 120 3.72 -6.61 -0.35
N ILE A 121 3.81 -5.31 -0.66
CA ILE A 121 5.01 -4.71 -1.23
C ILE A 121 6.19 -4.81 -0.25
N TYR A 122 6.00 -4.31 0.97
CA TYR A 122 7.09 -4.18 1.92
C TYR A 122 7.54 -5.52 2.51
N ASN A 123 6.63 -6.46 2.76
CA ASN A 123 7.00 -7.81 3.22
C ASN A 123 7.75 -8.63 2.15
N ASN A 124 7.73 -8.18 0.89
CA ASN A 124 8.48 -8.79 -0.21
C ASN A 124 9.71 -7.95 -0.62
N GLY A 125 10.19 -7.06 0.25
CA GLY A 125 11.39 -6.25 0.02
C GLY A 125 11.20 -5.12 -0.99
N GLY A 126 9.96 -4.87 -1.43
CA GLY A 126 9.61 -3.75 -2.27
C GLY A 126 9.48 -2.45 -1.47
N PHE A 127 9.51 -1.33 -2.17
CA PHE A 127 9.29 -0.01 -1.58
C PHE A 127 8.68 0.97 -2.58
N LEU A 128 7.90 1.90 -2.04
CA LEU A 128 7.34 3.05 -2.77
C LEU A 128 8.25 4.27 -2.60
N VAL A 129 8.23 5.18 -3.58
CA VAL A 129 8.89 6.50 -3.41
C VAL A 129 8.26 7.17 -2.20
N PRO A 130 9.05 7.73 -1.26
CA PRO A 130 8.49 8.48 -0.15
C PRO A 130 7.85 9.78 -0.64
N ILE A 131 6.88 10.28 0.11
CA ILE A 131 6.23 11.55 -0.18
C ILE A 131 7.24 12.69 -0.04
N ARG A 132 7.19 13.64 -0.99
CA ARG A 132 7.97 14.87 -0.94
C ARG A 132 7.15 15.93 -0.22
N TRP A 133 7.68 16.44 0.90
CA TRP A 133 7.07 17.51 1.67
C TRP A 133 7.51 18.88 1.16
#